data_AF-A0AAN8ALH3-F1
#
_entry.id   AF-A0AAN8ALH3-F1
#
_cell.length_a   1.000
_cell.length_b   1.000
_cell.length_c   1.000
_cell.angle_alpha   90.00
_cell.angle_beta   90.00
_cell.angle_gamma   90.00
#
_symmetry.space_group_name_H-M   'P 1'
#
loop_
_entity.id
_entity.type
_entity.pdbx_description
1 polymer ?
#
loop_
_entity_poly.entity_id
_entity_poly.type
_entity_poly.pdbx_seq_one_letter_code
_entity_poly.pdbx_strand_id
1 'polypeptide(L)'
;MQVARFKERWPALFSPLQINEEFRRCNTIPLESTFMSQLDRFTSKFLELFSSKGGAVGQRMKGMMAELSQGHHVSVVKRRDVTLRCLIEYLGESVQDLISDYFRTAEEKVHQDHQG
;
A
#
# COMPACT_ATOMS: atom_id res chain seq x y z
N MET A 1 -6.37 -8.40 -26.64
CA MET A 1 -6.04 -6.95 -26.60
C MET A 1 -4.67 -6.83 -25.94
N GLN A 2 -3.63 -6.48 -26.70
CA GLN A 2 -2.24 -6.53 -26.23
C GLN A 2 -1.96 -5.41 -25.22
N VAL A 3 -1.25 -5.73 -24.13
CA VAL A 3 -0.82 -4.80 -23.08
C VAL A 3 -0.17 -3.54 -23.66
N ALA A 4 0.61 -3.68 -24.76
CA ALA A 4 1.22 -2.56 -25.48
C ALA A 4 0.21 -1.49 -25.92
N ARG A 5 -0.92 -1.88 -26.55
CA ARG A 5 -1.96 -0.93 -26.96
C ARG A 5 -2.65 -0.23 -25.78
N PHE A 6 -2.75 -0.90 -24.63
CA PHE A 6 -3.28 -0.28 -23.42
C PHE A 6 -2.27 0.72 -22.83
N LYS A 7 -0.98 0.35 -22.81
CA LYS A 7 0.11 1.24 -22.36
C LYS A 7 0.22 2.51 -23.25
N GLU A 8 0.08 2.37 -24.57
CA GLU A 8 0.06 3.50 -25.52
C GLU A 8 -1.15 4.41 -25.33
N ARG A 9 -2.31 3.84 -24.99
CA ARG A 9 -3.57 4.58 -24.88
C ARG A 9 -3.79 5.22 -23.51
N TRP A 10 -3.06 4.77 -22.49
CA TRP A 10 -3.16 5.28 -21.13
C TRP A 10 -1.78 5.46 -20.48
N PRO A 11 -0.96 6.42 -20.97
CA PRO A 11 0.36 6.72 -20.40
C PRO A 11 0.32 7.15 -18.92
N ALA A 12 -0.87 7.44 -18.39
CA ALA A 12 -1.09 7.94 -17.04
C ALA A 12 -1.14 6.87 -15.93
N LEU A 13 -0.73 5.63 -16.19
CA LEU A 13 -0.69 4.56 -15.17
C LEU A 13 0.72 4.12 -14.80
N PHE A 14 1.73 4.91 -15.17
CA PHE A 14 3.14 4.50 -15.05
C PHE A 14 3.92 5.26 -13.98
N SER A 15 3.32 6.26 -13.35
CA SER A 15 3.88 6.96 -12.19
C SER A 15 2.81 7.20 -11.10
N PRO A 16 3.19 7.26 -9.82
CA PRO A 16 2.26 7.56 -8.72
C PRO A 16 1.48 8.86 -8.91
N LEU A 17 2.10 9.90 -9.50
CA LEU A 17 1.43 11.17 -9.78
C LEU A 17 0.29 10.99 -10.78
N GLN A 18 0.54 10.28 -11.88
CA GLN A 18 -0.47 10.09 -12.91
C GLN A 18 -1.60 9.17 -12.43
N ILE A 19 -1.29 8.14 -11.62
CA ILE A 19 -2.30 7.29 -10.99
C ILE A 19 -3.23 8.13 -10.09
N ASN A 20 -2.66 9.03 -9.30
CA ASN A 20 -3.44 9.94 -8.45
C ASN A 20 -4.37 10.85 -9.27
N GLU A 21 -3.87 11.46 -10.35
CA GLU A 21 -4.66 12.35 -11.21
C GLU A 21 -5.76 11.60 -11.97
N GLU A 22 -5.47 10.40 -12.51
CA GLU A 22 -6.49 9.60 -13.20
C GLU A 22 -7.55 9.07 -12.25
N PHE A 23 -7.15 8.62 -11.06
CA PHE A 23 -8.11 8.23 -10.03
C PHE A 23 -9.03 9.40 -9.67
N ARG A 24 -8.46 10.60 -9.52
CA ARG A 24 -9.23 11.83 -9.26
C ARG A 24 -10.14 12.17 -10.44
N ARG A 25 -9.68 12.04 -11.68
CA ARG A 25 -10.49 12.31 -12.88
C ARG A 25 -11.71 11.40 -12.96
N CYS A 26 -11.55 10.11 -12.64
CA CYS A 26 -12.64 9.13 -12.69
C CYS A 26 -13.59 9.18 -11.49
N ASN A 27 -13.05 9.38 -10.29
CA ASN A 27 -13.82 9.25 -9.04
C ASN A 27 -14.09 10.57 -8.32
N THR A 28 -13.55 11.68 -8.84
CA THR A 28 -13.56 13.03 -8.24
C THR A 28 -12.97 13.09 -6.82
N ILE A 29 -12.19 12.08 -6.43
CA ILE A 29 -11.61 11.91 -5.10
C ILE A 29 -10.06 11.94 -5.20
N PRO A 30 -9.34 12.70 -4.36
CA PRO A 30 -7.88 12.65 -4.31
C PRO A 30 -7.41 11.36 -3.61
N LEU A 31 -6.90 10.41 -4.38
CA LEU A 31 -6.59 9.05 -3.90
C LEU A 31 -5.72 9.02 -2.64
N GLU A 32 -4.50 9.55 -2.69
CA GLU A 32 -3.53 9.39 -1.60
C GLU A 32 -3.99 10.08 -0.31
N SER A 33 -4.44 11.34 -0.39
CA SER A 33 -4.87 12.07 0.81
C SER A 33 -6.16 11.49 1.41
N THR A 34 -7.10 11.04 0.57
CA THR A 34 -8.30 10.36 1.06
C THR A 34 -7.97 9.01 1.67
N PHE A 35 -7.11 8.20 1.03
CA PHE A 35 -6.69 6.91 1.56
C PHE A 35 -6.02 7.07 2.93
N MET A 36 -5.04 7.97 3.04
CA MET A 36 -4.32 8.23 4.29
C MET A 36 -5.24 8.76 5.40
N SER A 37 -6.20 9.62 5.06
CA SER A 37 -7.21 10.11 5.99
C SER A 37 -8.14 9.00 6.50
N GLN A 38 -8.61 8.11 5.62
CA GLN A 38 -9.43 6.97 6.03
C GLN A 38 -8.61 5.97 6.85
N LEU A 39 -7.36 5.70 6.47
CA LEU A 39 -6.45 4.83 7.22
C LEU A 39 -6.28 5.34 8.66
N ASP A 40 -6.02 6.63 8.84
CA ASP A 40 -5.93 7.24 10.17
C ASP A 40 -7.23 7.13 10.95
N ARG A 41 -8.35 7.46 10.30
CA ARG A 41 -9.69 7.41 10.90
C ARG A 41 -10.05 6.02 11.43
N PHE A 42 -9.68 4.97 10.70
CA PHE A 42 -10.03 3.59 11.04
C PHE A 42 -8.94 2.84 11.81
N THR A 43 -7.75 3.43 11.99
CA THR A 43 -6.61 2.78 12.65
C THR A 43 -6.98 2.17 14.00
N SER A 44 -7.66 2.89 14.88
CA SER A 44 -8.02 2.34 16.21
C SER A 44 -8.87 1.08 16.11
N LYS A 45 -9.85 1.05 15.20
CA LYS A 45 -10.69 -0.13 14.96
C LYS A 45 -9.91 -1.30 14.35
N PHE A 46 -8.94 -1.00 13.48
CA PHE A 46 -8.05 -2.02 12.96
C PHE A 46 -7.19 -2.63 14.06
N LEU A 47 -6.60 -1.82 14.94
CA LEU A 47 -5.78 -2.32 16.05
C LEU A 47 -6.59 -3.21 17.02
N GLU A 48 -7.85 -2.86 17.29
CA GLU A 48 -8.77 -3.71 18.05
C GLU A 48 -9.03 -5.05 17.34
N LEU A 49 -9.36 -5.01 16.05
CA LEU A 49 -9.58 -6.18 15.21
C LEU A 49 -8.35 -7.10 15.21
N PHE A 50 -7.16 -6.52 15.03
CA PHE A 50 -5.89 -7.22 14.99
C PHE A 50 -5.57 -7.89 16.34
N SER A 51 -5.86 -7.20 17.44
CA SER A 51 -5.65 -7.72 18.79
C SER A 51 -6.56 -8.90 19.12
N SER A 52 -7.76 -8.96 18.53
CA SER A 52 -8.69 -10.07 18.68
C SER A 52 -8.28 -11.33 17.89
N LYS A 53 -7.39 -11.21 16.91
CA LYS A 53 -6.98 -12.33 16.06
C LYS A 53 -6.13 -13.31 16.87
N GLY A 54 -6.53 -14.58 16.84
CA GLY A 54 -5.78 -15.69 17.45
C GLY A 54 -4.86 -16.43 16.45
N GLY A 55 -4.25 -17.51 16.92
CA GLY A 55 -3.42 -18.40 16.09
C GLY A 55 -2.13 -17.76 15.59
N ALA A 56 -1.50 -18.39 14.59
CA ALA A 56 -0.21 -17.96 14.06
C ALA A 56 -0.22 -16.53 13.48
N VAL A 57 -1.29 -16.17 12.75
CA VAL A 57 -1.51 -14.82 12.20
C VAL A 57 -1.57 -13.79 13.32
N GLY A 58 -2.37 -14.04 14.36
CA GLY A 58 -2.49 -13.15 15.51
C GLY A 58 -1.17 -12.93 16.25
N GLN A 59 -0.33 -13.97 16.38
CA GLN A 59 0.99 -13.82 17.00
C GLN A 59 1.95 -12.95 16.18
N ARG A 60 1.96 -13.08 14.85
CA ARG A 60 2.74 -12.21 13.97
C ARG A 60 2.30 -10.75 14.09
N MET A 61 0.99 -10.51 14.08
CA MET A 61 0.43 -9.17 14.23
C MET A 61 0.73 -8.55 15.59
N LYS A 62 0.70 -9.33 16.68
CA LYS A 62 1.13 -8.86 18.01
C LYS A 62 2.58 -8.38 18.01
N GLY A 63 3.48 -9.12 17.33
CA GLY A 63 4.87 -8.70 17.15
C GLY A 63 5.00 -7.34 16.47
N MET A 64 4.24 -7.11 15.39
CA MET A 64 4.24 -5.83 14.67
C MET A 64 3.64 -4.69 15.50
N MET A 65 2.53 -4.95 16.21
CA MET A 65 1.86 -3.94 17.05
C MET A 65 2.67 -3.56 18.29
N ALA A 66 3.57 -4.41 18.78
CA ALA A 66 4.46 -4.09 19.90
C ALA A 66 5.32 -2.85 19.63
N GLU A 67 5.62 -2.55 18.35
CA GLU A 67 6.33 -1.34 17.93
C GLU A 67 5.58 -0.04 18.28
N LEU A 68 4.25 -0.11 18.46
CA LEU A 68 3.43 1.03 18.86
C LEU A 68 3.44 1.27 20.38
N SER A 69 3.93 0.32 21.19
CA SER A 69 3.95 0.43 22.65
C SER A 69 5.25 1.03 23.20
N GLN A 70 6.30 1.17 22.38
CA GLN A 70 7.65 1.49 22.85
C GLN A 70 7.98 2.99 22.96
N GLY A 71 7.03 3.91 22.78
CA GLY A 71 7.32 5.35 22.73
C GLY A 71 6.32 6.24 23.45
N HIS A 72 6.82 7.30 24.09
CA HIS A 72 5.98 8.36 24.69
C HIS A 72 5.19 9.17 23.64
N HIS A 73 5.51 9.04 22.34
CA HIS A 73 4.71 9.58 21.25
C HIS A 73 5.01 8.87 19.92
N VAL A 74 4.15 7.95 19.49
CA VAL A 74 4.30 7.26 18.19
C VAL A 74 3.89 8.19 17.05
N SER A 75 4.78 8.39 16.08
CA SER A 75 4.50 9.23 14.90
C SER A 75 3.34 8.67 14.07
N VAL A 76 2.59 9.56 13.40
CA VAL A 76 1.51 9.16 12.49
C VAL A 76 2.04 8.23 11.39
N VAL A 77 3.22 8.52 10.85
CA VAL A 77 3.87 7.68 9.83
C VAL A 77 4.10 6.27 10.35
N LYS A 78 4.64 6.12 11.57
CA LYS A 78 4.91 4.81 12.17
C LYS A 78 3.62 4.03 12.42
N ARG A 79 2.56 4.74 12.84
CA ARG A 79 1.24 4.15 13.06
C ARG A 79 0.65 3.61 11.75
N ARG A 80 0.69 4.41 10.67
CA ARG A 80 0.24 3.99 9.34
C ARG A 80 1.02 2.77 8.83
N ASP A 81 2.34 2.79 8.97
CA ASP A 81 3.22 1.66 8.62
C ASP A 81 2.79 0.36 9.31
N VAL A 82 2.67 0.36 10.64
CA VAL A 82 2.24 -0.84 11.40
C VAL A 82 0.84 -1.29 11.00
N THR A 83 -0.12 -0.35 10.85
CA THR A 83 -1.49 -0.69 10.44
C THR A 83 -1.51 -1.37 9.07
N LEU A 84 -0.74 -0.87 8.09
CA LEU A 84 -0.68 -1.46 6.75
C LEU A 84 -0.04 -2.85 6.76
N ARG A 85 1.06 -3.04 7.48
CA ARG A 85 1.71 -4.37 7.62
C ARG A 85 0.78 -5.40 8.26
N CYS A 86 0.06 -5.01 9.31
CA CYS A 86 -0.94 -5.86 9.92
C CYS A 86 -2.13 -6.14 8.98
N LEU A 87 -2.55 -5.18 8.15
CA LEU A 87 -3.64 -5.39 7.20
C LEU A 87 -3.28 -6.45 6.14
N ILE A 88 -2.09 -6.37 5.56
CA ILE A 88 -1.56 -7.35 4.60
C ILE A 88 -1.59 -8.76 5.21
N GLU A 89 -1.04 -8.88 6.43
CA GLU A 89 -1.03 -10.14 7.18
C GLU A 89 -2.46 -10.65 7.51
N TYR A 90 -3.38 -9.76 7.86
CA TYR A 90 -4.77 -10.09 8.17
C TYR A 90 -5.53 -10.64 6.96
N LEU A 91 -5.27 -10.08 5.77
CA LEU A 91 -5.86 -10.49 4.50
C LEU A 91 -5.19 -11.74 3.90
N GLY A 92 -4.07 -12.20 4.48
CA GLY A 92 -3.29 -13.31 3.96
C GLY A 92 -2.54 -12.95 2.67
N GLU A 93 -2.30 -11.67 2.44
CA GLU A 93 -1.57 -11.15 1.28
C GLU A 93 -0.07 -11.30 1.47
N SER A 94 0.65 -11.56 0.38
CA SER A 94 2.11 -11.59 0.37
C SER A 94 2.64 -10.18 0.14
N VAL A 95 3.40 -9.65 1.10
CA VAL A 95 4.13 -8.37 0.93
C VAL A 95 5.01 -8.42 -0.31
N GLN A 96 5.64 -9.57 -0.57
CA GLN A 96 6.50 -9.74 -1.73
C GLN A 96 5.71 -9.68 -3.02
N ASP A 97 4.52 -10.26 -3.11
CA ASP A 97 3.73 -10.19 -4.34
C ASP A 97 3.19 -8.78 -4.56
N LEU A 98 2.75 -8.12 -3.48
CA LEU A 98 2.23 -6.75 -3.53
C LEU A 98 3.28 -5.72 -3.97
N ILE A 99 4.55 -5.93 -3.59
CA ILE A 99 5.66 -4.99 -3.85
C ILE A 99 6.50 -5.41 -5.06
N SER A 100 6.67 -6.70 -5.33
CA SER A 100 7.42 -7.22 -6.48
C SER A 100 6.76 -6.86 -7.81
N ASP A 101 5.41 -6.84 -7.87
CA ASP A 101 4.68 -6.36 -9.05
C ASP A 101 4.98 -4.88 -9.38
N TYR A 102 5.31 -4.07 -8.36
CA TYR A 102 5.75 -2.69 -8.52
C TYR A 102 7.18 -2.58 -9.07
N PHE A 103 8.11 -3.42 -8.60
CA PHE A 103 9.50 -3.38 -9.06
C PHE A 103 9.72 -4.03 -10.42
N ARG A 104 9.04 -5.15 -10.72
CA ARG A 104 9.09 -5.78 -12.05
C ARG A 104 8.63 -4.83 -13.16
N THR A 105 7.63 -3.99 -12.88
CA THR A 105 7.16 -2.94 -13.80
C THR A 105 8.10 -1.72 -13.90
N ALA A 106 9.03 -1.54 -12.95
CA ALA A 106 10.03 -0.47 -12.97
C ALA A 106 11.30 -0.90 -13.74
N GLU A 107 11.75 -2.15 -13.59
CA GLU A 107 12.96 -2.68 -14.24
C GLU A 107 12.80 -2.85 -15.76
N GLU A 108 11.60 -3.23 -16.24
CA GLU A 108 11.28 -3.30 -17.68
C GLU A 108 11.45 -1.94 -18.40
N LYS A 109 11.32 -0.81 -17.69
CA LYS A 109 11.47 0.54 -18.27
C LYS A 109 12.94 0.97 -18.40
N VAL A 110 13.82 0.52 -17.51
CA VAL A 110 15.24 0.93 -17.50
C VAL A 110 16.02 0.31 -18.68
N HIS A 111 15.58 -0.85 -19.17
CA HIS A 111 16.24 -1.55 -20.29
C HIS A 111 15.85 -1.04 -21.68
N GLN A 112 14.80 -0.22 -21.82
CA GLN A 112 14.45 0.41 -23.10
C GLN A 112 15.18 1.73 -23.36
N ASP A 113 15.59 2.45 -22.32
CA ASP A 113 16.26 3.76 -22.45
C ASP A 113 17.77 3.68 -22.76
N HIS A 114 18.37 2.48 -22.76
CA HIS A 114 19.80 2.28 -23.04
C HIS A 114 20.09 1.72 -24.45
N GLN A 115 19.10 1.68 -25.34
CA GLN A 115 19.27 1.24 -26.74
C GLN A 115 18.75 2.25 -27.79
N GLY A 116 18.64 3.53 -27.40
CA GLY A 116 18.32 4.65 -28.32
C GLY A 116 19.53 5.52 -28.59
#